data_AF-A0A941QQ78-F1
#
_entry.id   AF-A0A941QQ78-F1
#
_cell.length_a   1.000
_cell.length_b   1.000
_cell.length_c   1.000
_cell.angle_alpha   90.00
_cell.angle_beta   90.00
_cell.angle_gamma   90.00
#
_symmetry.space_group_name_H-M   'P 1'
#
loop_
_entity.id
_entity.type
_entity.pdbx_description
1 polymer ?
#
loop_
_entity_poly.entity_id
_entity_poly.type
_entity_poly.pdbx_seq_one_letter_code
_entity_poly.pdbx_strand_id
1 'polypeptide(L)'
;MDRNRILFLLQLVHTLIFIAALSTLLPLGWYALTGQGERVAIYVLLVPVAIFIGLMLNQGTCILQSWAKRLTGTQTGWARDILFLPESWALRVVPVMLPVFVVVIAAAGVRWALA
;
A
#
# COMPACT_ATOMS: atom_id res chain seq x y z
N MET A 1 -5.30 17.93 -20.56
CA MET A 1 -6.11 16.92 -19.85
C MET A 1 -6.80 17.63 -18.70
N ASP A 2 -8.13 17.54 -18.59
CA ASP A 2 -8.90 18.31 -17.60
C ASP A 2 -8.52 17.90 -16.16
N ARG A 3 -8.53 18.86 -15.23
CA ARG A 3 -8.21 18.63 -13.80
C ARG A 3 -8.95 17.42 -13.22
N ASN A 4 -10.23 17.27 -13.55
CA ASN A 4 -11.07 16.17 -13.07
C ASN A 4 -10.60 14.81 -13.59
N ARG A 5 -10.09 14.72 -14.82
CA ARG A 5 -9.54 13.48 -15.40
C ARG A 5 -8.22 13.09 -14.73
N ILE A 6 -7.39 14.08 -14.38
CA ILE A 6 -6.13 13.84 -13.66
C ILE A 6 -6.42 13.29 -12.26
N LEU A 7 -7.39 13.88 -11.53
CA LEU A 7 -7.78 13.39 -10.21
C LEU A 7 -8.35 11.97 -10.27
N PHE A 8 -9.22 11.69 -11.24
CA PHE A 8 -9.74 10.34 -11.46
C PHE A 8 -8.63 9.32 -11.74
N LEU A 9 -7.68 9.65 -12.62
CA LEU A 9 -6.57 8.75 -12.92
C LEU A 9 -5.70 8.50 -11.68
N LEU A 10 -5.47 9.55 -10.89
CA LEU A 10 -4.68 9.47 -9.68
C LEU A 10 -5.38 8.62 -8.61
N GLN A 11 -6.70 8.77 -8.45
CA GLN A 11 -7.54 7.88 -7.62
C GLN A 11 -7.47 6.43 -8.06
N LEU A 12 -7.61 6.19 -9.37
CA LEU A 12 -7.59 4.86 -9.95
C LEU A 12 -6.25 4.18 -9.69
N VAL A 13 -5.15 4.85 -10.03
CA VAL A 13 -3.79 4.32 -9.85
C VAL A 13 -3.53 4.04 -8.37
N HIS A 14 -3.88 4.96 -7.48
CA HIS A 14 -3.64 4.75 -6.05
C HIS A 14 -4.51 3.62 -5.47
N THR A 15 -5.76 3.49 -5.90
CA THR A 15 -6.64 2.39 -5.51
C THR A 15 -6.11 1.05 -6.01
N LEU A 16 -5.61 0.98 -7.24
CA LEU A 16 -5.00 -0.23 -7.79
C LEU A 16 -3.74 -0.63 -7.02
N ILE A 17 -2.87 0.32 -6.68
CA ILE A 17 -1.68 0.08 -5.84
C ILE A 17 -2.10 -0.41 -4.46
N PHE A 18 -3.13 0.19 -3.87
CA PHE A 18 -3.66 -0.25 -2.58
C PHE A 18 -4.19 -1.69 -2.62
N ILE A 19 -4.97 -2.05 -3.64
CA ILE A 19 -5.47 -3.42 -3.82
C ILE A 19 -4.32 -4.40 -4.05
N ALA A 20 -3.34 -4.04 -4.89
CA ALA A 20 -2.17 -4.86 -5.15
C ALA A 20 -1.33 -5.07 -3.89
N ALA A 21 -1.18 -4.03 -3.05
CA ALA A 21 -0.53 -4.16 -1.76
C ALA A 21 -1.30 -5.14 -0.87
N LEU A 22 -2.61 -4.93 -0.71
CA LEU A 22 -3.46 -5.75 0.15
C LEU A 22 -3.45 -7.24 -0.26
N SER A 23 -3.47 -7.51 -1.57
CA SER A 23 -3.47 -8.87 -2.09
C SER A 23 -2.18 -9.63 -1.77
N THR A 24 -1.06 -8.94 -1.52
CA THR A 24 0.21 -9.57 -1.12
C THR A 24 0.14 -10.28 0.24
N LEU A 25 -0.81 -9.91 1.11
CA LEU A 25 -0.98 -10.55 2.40
C LEU A 25 -1.37 -12.03 2.28
N LEU A 26 -2.14 -12.40 1.24
CA LEU A 26 -2.58 -13.78 1.02
C LEU A 26 -1.42 -14.74 0.73
N PRO A 27 -0.58 -14.52 -0.31
CA PRO A 27 0.56 -15.39 -0.59
C PRO A 27 1.62 -15.33 0.51
N LEU A 28 1.88 -14.17 1.13
CA LEU A 28 2.83 -14.07 2.24
C LEU A 28 2.34 -14.84 3.48
N GLY A 29 1.06 -14.70 3.82
CA GLY A 29 0.44 -15.45 4.91
C GLY A 29 0.41 -16.95 4.63
N TRP A 30 0.10 -17.35 3.40
CA TRP A 30 0.14 -18.75 2.97
C TRP A 30 1.54 -19.34 3.15
N TYR A 31 2.57 -18.64 2.68
CA TYR A 31 3.96 -19.04 2.86
C TYR A 31 4.34 -19.11 4.34
N ALA A 32 3.99 -18.09 5.13
CA ALA A 32 4.28 -18.07 6.57
C ALA A 32 3.68 -19.26 7.33
N LEU A 33 2.49 -19.74 6.91
CA LEU A 33 1.80 -20.87 7.54
C LEU A 33 2.25 -22.24 7.02
N THR A 34 2.52 -22.37 5.72
CA THR A 34 2.75 -23.68 5.07
C THR A 34 4.20 -23.95 4.70
N GLY A 35 5.03 -22.91 4.57
CA GLY A 35 6.37 -22.98 3.99
C GLY A 35 6.38 -23.16 2.47
N GLN A 36 5.22 -23.25 1.81
CA GLN A 36 5.13 -23.47 0.37
C GLN A 36 5.08 -22.14 -0.41
N GLY A 37 5.65 -22.14 -1.61
CA GLY A 37 5.57 -21.00 -2.52
C GLY A 37 6.57 -19.87 -2.21
N GLU A 38 7.74 -20.19 -1.63
CA GLU A 38 8.80 -19.22 -1.29
C GLU A 38 9.09 -18.22 -2.42
N ARG A 39 9.27 -18.70 -3.66
CA ARG A 39 9.52 -17.81 -4.81
C ARG A 39 8.39 -16.80 -5.01
N VAL A 40 7.14 -17.25 -4.89
CA VAL A 40 5.97 -16.36 -5.01
C VAL A 40 5.99 -15.34 -3.88
N ALA A 41 6.26 -15.77 -2.64
CA ALA A 41 6.38 -14.91 -1.47
C ALA A 41 7.46 -13.82 -1.64
N ILE A 42 8.61 -14.15 -2.22
CA ILE A 42 9.66 -13.18 -2.53
C ILE A 42 9.18 -12.15 -3.56
N TYR A 43 8.58 -12.59 -4.67
CA TYR A 43 8.13 -11.67 -5.70
C TYR A 43 7.03 -10.73 -5.21
N VAL A 44 6.06 -11.23 -4.45
CA VAL A 44 4.98 -10.39 -3.92
C VAL A 44 5.47 -9.45 -2.83
N LEU A 45 6.53 -9.80 -2.07
CA LEU A 45 7.15 -8.91 -1.09
C LEU A 45 7.75 -7.65 -1.74
N LEU A 46 8.13 -7.71 -3.01
CA LEU A 46 8.65 -6.55 -3.74
C LEU A 46 7.64 -5.39 -3.78
N VAL A 47 6.34 -5.67 -3.78
CA VAL A 47 5.29 -4.64 -3.84
C VAL A 47 5.27 -3.78 -2.56
N PRO A 48 5.07 -4.32 -1.34
CA PRO A 48 5.11 -3.51 -0.12
C PRO A 48 6.50 -2.90 0.12
N VAL A 49 7.59 -3.55 -0.30
CA VAL A 49 8.94 -2.96 -0.24
C VAL A 49 9.05 -1.73 -1.14
N ALA A 50 8.57 -1.79 -2.39
CA ALA A 50 8.57 -0.65 -3.30
C ALA A 50 7.70 0.51 -2.77
N ILE A 51 6.55 0.20 -2.18
CA ILE A 51 5.69 1.21 -1.53
C ILE A 51 6.42 1.85 -0.36
N PHE A 52 7.07 1.06 0.49
CA PHE A 52 7.83 1.56 1.63
C PHE A 52 8.99 2.46 1.20
N ILE A 53 9.75 2.07 0.17
CA ILE A 53 10.79 2.90 -0.44
C ILE A 53 10.18 4.21 -0.95
N GLY A 54 9.06 4.16 -1.66
CA GLY A 54 8.35 5.35 -2.14
C GLY A 54 7.93 6.29 -1.01
N LEU A 55 7.47 5.75 0.13
CA LEU A 55 7.15 6.54 1.33
C LEU A 55 8.41 7.19 1.92
N MET A 56 9.51 6.45 2.02
CA MET A 56 10.79 6.97 2.54
C MET A 56 11.33 8.10 1.67
N LEU A 57 11.29 7.94 0.35
CA LEU A 57 11.72 8.97 -0.60
C LEU A 57 10.84 10.23 -0.56
N ASN A 58 9.61 10.13 -0.06
CA ASN A 58 8.64 11.22 0.01
C ASN A 58 8.26 11.57 1.45
N GLN A 59 9.24 11.56 2.36
CA GLN A 59 9.13 12.07 3.74
C GLN A 59 8.01 11.41 4.56
N GLY A 60 7.79 10.12 4.35
CA GLY A 60 6.73 9.36 5.04
C GLY A 60 5.32 9.61 4.49
N THR A 61 5.18 10.30 3.36
CA THR A 61 3.90 10.52 2.69
C THR A 61 3.83 9.79 1.36
N CYS A 62 2.64 9.41 0.90
CA CYS A 62 2.47 8.79 -0.43
C CYS A 62 2.72 9.82 -1.54
N ILE A 63 3.52 9.48 -2.56
CA ILE A 63 3.87 10.37 -3.69
C ILE A 63 2.61 10.82 -4.44
N LEU A 64 1.70 9.88 -4.71
CA LEU A 64 0.41 10.16 -5.33
C LEU A 64 -0.37 11.18 -4.50
N GLN A 65 -0.23 11.14 -3.18
CA GLN A 65 -0.90 12.07 -2.28
C GLN A 65 -0.30 13.45 -2.25
N SER A 66 1.03 13.55 -2.31
CA SER A 66 1.69 14.82 -2.54
C SER A 66 1.20 15.46 -3.85
N TRP A 67 0.99 14.67 -4.90
CA TRP A 67 0.45 15.17 -6.18
C TRP A 67 -1.02 15.57 -6.10
N ALA A 68 -1.87 14.76 -5.45
CA ALA A 68 -3.28 15.09 -5.24
C ALA A 68 -3.43 16.44 -4.51
N LYS A 69 -2.69 16.65 -3.42
CA LYS A 69 -2.68 17.91 -2.66
C LYS A 69 -2.30 19.12 -3.50
N ARG A 70 -1.29 18.99 -4.36
CA ARG A 70 -0.86 20.06 -5.29
C ARG A 70 -1.95 20.38 -6.31
N LEU A 71 -2.68 19.37 -6.79
CA LEU A 71 -3.75 19.53 -7.77
C LEU A 71 -5.04 20.11 -7.19
N THR A 72 -5.38 19.77 -5.94
CA THR A 72 -6.59 20.25 -5.25
C THR A 72 -6.37 21.51 -4.43
N GLY A 73 -5.13 21.98 -4.29
CA GLY A 73 -4.77 23.11 -3.42
C GLY A 73 -4.93 22.83 -1.92
N THR A 74 -5.05 21.55 -1.54
CA THR A 74 -5.27 21.14 -0.14
C THR A 74 -3.94 21.10 0.61
N GLN A 75 -3.80 21.93 1.63
CA GLN A 75 -2.55 22.12 2.38
C GLN A 75 -2.42 21.19 3.61
N THR A 76 -3.52 20.69 4.16
CA THR A 76 -3.54 19.94 5.42
C THR A 76 -4.32 18.62 5.30
N GLY A 77 -3.88 17.57 6.01
CA GLY A 77 -4.55 16.27 6.05
C GLY A 77 -4.26 15.33 4.87
N TRP A 78 -5.04 14.25 4.72
CA TRP A 78 -5.04 13.42 3.51
C TRP A 78 -5.82 14.13 2.40
N ALA A 79 -5.36 14.03 1.13
CA ALA A 79 -6.21 14.45 0.02
C ALA A 79 -7.40 13.49 -0.01
N ARG A 80 -8.59 14.01 0.34
CA ARG A 80 -9.82 13.23 0.64
C ARG A 80 -10.25 12.32 -0.53
N ASP A 81 -9.78 12.64 -1.72
CA ASP A 81 -10.19 12.08 -3.00
C ASP A 81 -9.09 11.22 -3.63
N ILE A 82 -8.38 10.38 -2.88
CA ILE A 82 -7.24 9.64 -3.46
C ILE A 82 -7.45 8.14 -3.55
N LEU A 83 -8.48 7.61 -2.91
CA LEU A 83 -8.91 6.23 -3.06
C LEU A 83 -10.38 6.24 -3.48
N PHE A 84 -10.81 5.25 -4.25
CA PHE A 84 -12.24 4.97 -4.45
C PHE A 84 -12.86 4.32 -3.22
N LEU A 85 -12.72 4.97 -2.06
CA LEU A 85 -13.20 4.51 -0.77
C LEU A 85 -13.93 5.64 -0.04
N PRO A 86 -14.98 5.32 0.75
CA PRO A 86 -15.56 6.30 1.66
C PRO A 86 -14.51 6.86 2.62
N GLU A 87 -14.59 8.15 2.93
CA GLU A 87 -13.62 8.87 3.78
C GLU A 87 -13.38 8.17 5.13
N SER A 88 -14.44 7.65 5.73
CA SER A 88 -14.39 6.93 7.02
C SER A 88 -13.55 5.65 6.97
N TRP A 89 -13.46 5.01 5.80
CA TRP A 89 -12.65 3.83 5.57
C TRP A 89 -11.20 4.21 5.28
N ALA A 90 -10.97 5.16 4.37
CA ALA A 90 -9.63 5.58 3.97
C ALA A 90 -8.76 6.02 5.18
N LEU A 91 -9.35 6.75 6.14
CA LEU A 91 -8.65 7.20 7.35
C LEU A 91 -8.30 6.07 8.33
N ARG A 92 -9.05 4.95 8.30
CA ARG A 92 -8.88 3.83 9.23
C ARG A 92 -8.05 2.69 8.65
N VAL A 93 -8.02 2.57 7.33
CA VAL A 93 -7.34 1.49 6.62
C VAL A 93 -5.85 1.45 6.97
N VAL A 94 -5.14 2.57 6.89
CA VAL A 94 -3.69 2.59 7.14
C VAL A 94 -3.33 2.15 8.56
N PRO A 95 -3.89 2.74 9.64
CA PRO A 95 -3.54 2.33 11.00
C PRO A 95 -3.95 0.89 11.35
N VAL A 96 -4.97 0.34 10.69
CA VAL A 96 -5.39 -1.06 10.89
C VAL A 96 -4.54 -2.04 10.08
N MET A 97 -4.25 -1.73 8.82
CA MET A 97 -3.54 -2.63 7.93
C MET A 97 -2.04 -2.67 8.20
N LEU A 98 -1.43 -1.56 8.64
CA LEU A 98 0.01 -1.52 8.88
C LEU A 98 0.49 -2.59 9.89
N PRO A 99 -0.14 -2.78 11.07
CA PRO A 99 0.20 -3.89 11.97
C PRO A 99 0.05 -5.26 11.32
N VAL A 100 -0.99 -5.47 10.51
CA VAL A 100 -1.22 -6.75 9.81
C VAL A 100 -0.08 -7.06 8.84
N PHE A 101 0.35 -6.06 8.05
CA PHE A 101 1.51 -6.20 7.17
C PHE A 101 2.78 -6.54 7.94
N VAL A 102 3.05 -5.85 9.05
CA VAL A 102 4.23 -6.09 9.88
C VAL A 102 4.24 -7.53 10.40
N VAL A 103 3.12 -8.01 10.95
CA VAL A 103 3.00 -9.37 11.48
C VAL A 103 3.21 -10.42 10.39
N VAL A 104 2.57 -10.26 9.23
CA VAL A 104 2.67 -11.23 8.13
C VAL A 104 4.08 -11.28 7.56
N ILE A 105 4.71 -10.12 7.34
CA ILE A 105 6.09 -10.05 6.84
C ILE A 105 7.07 -10.65 7.86
N ALA A 106 6.91 -10.34 9.15
CA ALA A 106 7.75 -10.90 10.20
C ALA A 106 7.60 -12.43 10.29
N ALA A 107 6.37 -12.94 10.24
CA ALA A 107 6.11 -14.39 10.25
C ALA A 107 6.72 -15.09 9.03
N ALA A 108 6.62 -14.49 7.84
CA ALA A 108 7.27 -15.00 6.63
C ALA A 108 8.81 -14.99 6.76
N GLY A 109 9.39 -13.94 7.34
CA GLY A 109 10.83 -13.82 7.57
C GLY A 109 11.34 -14.85 8.59
N VAL A 110 10.63 -15.05 9.70
CA VAL A 110 10.95 -16.09 10.69
C VAL A 110 10.89 -17.47 10.07
N ARG A 111 9.85 -17.76 9.27
CA ARG A 111 9.74 -19.03 8.55
C ARG A 111 10.95 -19.26 7.65
N TRP A 112 11.35 -18.24 6.88
CA TRP A 112 12.50 -18.34 5.99
C TRP A 112 13.81 -18.59 6.74
N ALA A 113 14.01 -17.97 7.90
CA ALA A 113 15.19 -18.19 8.74
C ALA A 113 15.24 -19.60 9.39
N LEU A 114 14.10 -20.29 9.45
CA LEU A 114 13.97 -21.64 10.02
C LEU A 114 13.93 -22.76 8.97
N ALA A 115 13.85 -22.41 7.68
CA ALA A 115 13.81 -23.33 6.55
C ALA A 115 15.22 -23.71 6.08
#